data_AF-A0A538CU29-F1
#
_entry.id   AF-A0A538CU29-F1
#
_cell.length_a   1.000
_cell.length_b   1.000
_cell.length_c   1.000
_cell.angle_alpha   90.00
_cell.angle_beta   90.00
_cell.angle_gamma   90.00
#
_symmetry.space_group_name_H-M   'P 1'
#
loop_
_entity.id
_entity.type
_entity.pdbx_description
1 polymer ?
#
loop_
_entity_poly.entity_id
_entity_poly.type
_entity_poly.pdbx_seq_one_letter_code
_entity_poly.pdbx_strand_id
1 'polypeptide(L)'
;MTVVFVLIAVVVVFVIATATVGTVVGRLADAPRPTVLQVNDSVTWIAERLPFEIAAEISHDDVRRILDWHLDYFADVGLATDHGQELGGAAVPLGNAPVVASTEESIDFVVSRALDEGSELTALQVVVVLDKQMEYWQEIGAIGPRADPDA
;
A
#
# COMPACT_ATOMS: atom_id res chain seq x y z
N MET A 1 17.39 48.37 -29.08
CA MET A 1 17.35 47.01 -29.66
C MET A 1 17.77 45.96 -28.63
N THR A 2 18.96 46.06 -28.03
CA THR A 2 19.47 45.10 -27.03
C THR A 2 18.55 44.89 -25.83
N VAL A 3 17.96 45.95 -25.27
CA VAL A 3 17.06 45.84 -24.09
C VAL A 3 15.82 45.00 -24.38
N VAL A 4 15.25 45.11 -25.60
CA VAL A 4 14.08 44.32 -26.01
C VAL A 4 14.46 42.84 -26.10
N PHE A 5 15.61 42.52 -26.68
CA PHE A 5 16.11 41.14 -26.73
C PHE A 5 16.37 40.55 -25.34
N VAL A 6 16.94 41.33 -24.42
CA VAL A 6 17.16 40.91 -23.03
C VAL A 6 15.82 40.61 -22.35
N LEU A 7 14.82 41.48 -22.52
CA LEU A 7 13.50 41.28 -21.91
C LEU A 7 12.80 40.03 -22.47
N ILE A 8 12.87 39.81 -23.78
CA ILE A 8 12.35 38.60 -24.42
C ILE A 8 13.06 37.35 -23.88
N ALA A 9 14.40 37.37 -23.77
CA ALA A 9 15.16 36.24 -23.25
C ALA A 9 14.78 35.91 -21.80
N VAL A 10 14.61 36.92 -20.94
CA VAL A 10 14.17 36.74 -19.55
C VAL A 10 12.78 36.09 -19.49
N VAL A 11 11.83 36.57 -20.30
CA VAL A 11 10.48 36.00 -20.36
C VAL A 11 10.52 34.56 -20.83
N VAL A 12 11.28 34.25 -21.87
CA VAL A 12 11.40 32.87 -22.40
C VAL A 12 11.99 31.93 -21.36
N VAL A 13 13.08 32.33 -20.70
CA VAL A 13 13.70 31.53 -19.64
C VAL A 13 12.72 31.31 -18.48
N PHE A 14 11.99 32.34 -18.07
CA PHE A 14 11.01 32.24 -17.00
C PHE A 14 9.89 31.26 -17.34
N VAL A 15 9.32 31.35 -18.56
CA VAL A 15 8.26 30.45 -19.03
C VAL A 15 8.74 29.00 -19.04
N ILE A 16 9.94 28.73 -19.57
CA ILE A 16 10.50 27.37 -19.59
C ILE A 16 10.71 26.86 -18.17
N ALA A 17 11.32 27.67 -17.29
CA ALA A 17 11.57 27.29 -15.91
C ALA A 17 10.26 26.95 -15.17
N THR A 18 9.25 27.81 -15.25
CA THR A 18 7.94 27.56 -14.61
C THR A 18 7.23 26.35 -15.20
N ALA A 19 7.28 26.14 -16.52
CA ALA A 19 6.67 24.97 -17.13
C ALA A 19 7.35 23.67 -16.65
N THR A 20 8.67 23.63 -16.58
CA THR A 20 9.41 22.46 -16.09
C THR A 20 9.14 22.20 -14.62
N VAL A 21 9.29 23.22 -13.77
CA VAL A 21 9.03 23.09 -12.32
C VAL A 21 7.58 22.73 -12.06
N GLY A 22 6.63 23.39 -12.73
CA GLY A 22 5.19 23.12 -12.59
C GLY A 22 4.82 21.70 -12.99
N THR A 23 5.44 21.16 -14.05
CA THR A 23 5.22 19.77 -14.46
C THR A 23 5.74 18.79 -13.41
N VAL A 24 6.92 19.04 -12.84
CA VAL A 24 7.51 18.17 -11.80
C VAL A 24 6.72 18.30 -10.49
N VAL A 25 6.36 19.51 -10.07
CA VAL A 25 5.57 19.76 -8.87
C VAL A 25 4.18 19.14 -9.01
N GLY A 26 3.53 19.26 -10.19
CA GLY A 26 2.26 18.59 -10.44
C GLY A 26 2.36 17.07 -10.33
N ARG A 27 3.40 16.47 -10.94
CA ARG A 27 3.66 15.03 -10.81
C ARG A 27 3.91 14.60 -9.36
N LEU A 28 4.64 15.39 -8.58
CA LEU A 28 4.90 15.10 -7.17
C LEU A 28 3.67 15.36 -6.28
N ALA A 29 2.80 16.28 -6.66
CA ALA A 29 1.56 16.55 -5.92
C ALA A 29 0.58 15.39 -6.02
N ASP A 30 0.56 14.70 -7.17
CA ASP A 30 -0.26 13.49 -7.40
C ASP A 30 0.40 12.21 -6.88
N ALA A 31 1.70 12.24 -6.55
CA ALA A 31 2.38 11.08 -5.98
C ALA A 31 1.82 10.80 -4.57
N PRO A 32 1.39 9.56 -4.26
CA PRO A 32 0.99 9.18 -2.91
C PRO A 32 2.12 9.49 -1.93
N ARG A 33 1.81 10.09 -0.79
CA ARG A 33 2.81 10.24 0.27
C ARG A 33 3.23 8.83 0.69
N PRO A 34 4.53 8.50 0.70
CA PRO A 34 4.96 7.18 1.14
C PRO A 34 4.61 7.02 2.61
N THR A 35 3.62 6.18 2.91
CA THR A 35 3.35 5.74 4.28
C THR A 35 4.22 4.52 4.56
N VAL A 36 5.01 4.59 5.64
CA VAL A 36 5.82 3.45 6.10
C VAL A 36 4.95 2.61 7.02
N LEU A 37 4.62 1.39 6.58
CA LEU A 37 3.90 0.42 7.41
C LEU A 37 4.84 -0.12 8.50
N GLN A 38 4.52 0.18 9.76
CA GLN A 38 5.19 -0.43 10.91
C GLN A 38 4.38 -1.64 11.38
N VAL A 39 4.88 -2.85 11.11
CA VAL A 39 4.17 -4.10 11.44
C VAL A 39 3.87 -4.21 12.93
N ASN A 40 4.80 -3.82 13.81
CA ASN A 40 4.58 -3.84 15.27
C ASN A 40 3.44 -2.92 15.72
N ASP A 41 3.37 -1.72 15.15
CA ASP A 41 2.32 -0.75 15.46
C ASP A 41 0.97 -1.26 14.95
N SER A 42 0.97 -1.91 13.78
CA SER A 42 -0.21 -2.55 13.19
C SER A 42 -0.75 -3.66 14.09
N VAL A 43 0.12 -4.54 14.58
CA VAL A 43 -0.26 -5.65 15.49
C VAL A 43 -0.91 -5.10 16.76
N THR A 44 -0.29 -4.09 17.37
CA THR A 44 -0.84 -3.45 18.58
C THR A 44 -2.21 -2.83 18.31
N TRP A 45 -2.32 -2.04 17.23
CA TRP A 45 -3.57 -1.35 16.88
C TRP A 45 -4.70 -2.35 16.61
N ILE A 46 -4.41 -3.43 15.89
CA ILE A 46 -5.38 -4.48 15.54
C ILE A 46 -5.82 -5.20 16.80
N ALA A 47 -4.88 -5.68 17.61
CA ALA A 47 -5.17 -6.43 18.84
C ALA A 47 -6.07 -5.65 19.82
N GLU A 48 -5.90 -4.32 19.90
CA GLU A 48 -6.73 -3.44 20.73
C GLU A 48 -8.17 -3.25 20.21
N ARG A 49 -8.43 -3.58 18.94
CA ARG A 49 -9.71 -3.34 18.25
C ARG A 49 -10.40 -4.62 17.79
N LEU A 50 -9.88 -5.78 18.18
CA LEU A 50 -10.53 -7.05 17.94
C LEU A 50 -11.79 -7.20 18.82
N PRO A 51 -12.84 -7.86 18.32
CA PRO A 51 -13.95 -8.31 19.15
C PRO A 51 -13.46 -9.17 20.32
N PHE A 52 -14.12 -9.07 21.47
CA PHE A 52 -13.69 -9.76 22.69
C PHE A 52 -13.58 -11.27 22.51
N GLU A 53 -14.51 -11.86 21.76
CA GLU A 53 -14.56 -13.29 21.45
C GLU A 53 -13.29 -13.77 20.75
N ILE A 54 -12.74 -12.95 19.85
CA ILE A 54 -11.52 -13.26 19.11
C ILE A 54 -10.28 -12.92 19.94
N ALA A 55 -10.27 -11.73 20.56
CA ALA A 55 -9.16 -11.24 21.36
C ALA A 55 -8.81 -12.15 22.55
N ALA A 56 -9.79 -12.90 23.07
CA ALA A 56 -9.58 -13.85 24.16
C ALA A 56 -8.85 -15.13 23.72
N GLU A 57 -8.90 -15.47 22.43
CA GLU A 57 -8.36 -16.72 21.88
C GLU A 57 -7.08 -16.53 21.06
N ILE A 58 -6.81 -15.31 20.60
CA ILE A 58 -5.68 -15.00 19.72
C ILE A 58 -4.57 -14.23 20.46
N SER A 59 -3.31 -14.61 20.21
CA SER A 59 -2.15 -13.88 20.74
C SER A 59 -1.68 -12.79 19.78
N HIS A 60 -0.87 -11.84 20.27
CA HIS A 60 -0.24 -10.83 19.41
C HIS A 60 0.72 -11.45 18.39
N ASP A 61 1.34 -12.59 18.71
CA ASP A 61 2.22 -13.32 17.79
C ASP A 61 1.42 -13.97 16.66
N ASP A 62 0.18 -14.39 16.94
CA ASP A 62 -0.70 -14.94 15.92
C ASP A 62 -1.20 -13.84 14.97
N VAL A 63 -1.58 -12.68 15.51
CA VAL A 63 -1.91 -11.49 14.70
C VAL A 63 -0.73 -11.11 13.80
N ARG A 64 0.48 -11.13 14.34
CA ARG A 64 1.70 -10.90 13.56
C ARG A 64 1.85 -11.90 12.43
N ARG A 65 1.71 -13.20 12.73
CA ARG A 65 1.83 -14.27 11.72
C ARG A 65 0.82 -14.09 10.58
N ILE A 66 -0.43 -13.77 10.91
CA ILE A 66 -1.47 -13.47 9.91
C ILE A 66 -1.05 -12.29 9.02
N LEU A 67 -0.55 -11.21 9.62
CA LEU A 67 -0.07 -10.03 8.88
C LEU A 67 1.09 -10.37 7.96
N ASP A 68 2.09 -11.11 8.44
CA ASP A 68 3.26 -11.51 7.67
C ASP A 68 2.84 -12.38 6.47
N TRP A 69 1.96 -13.35 6.66
CA TRP A 69 1.44 -14.18 5.56
C TRP A 69 0.62 -13.39 4.55
N HIS A 70 -0.12 -12.36 4.98
CA HIS A 70 -0.85 -11.50 4.06
C HIS A 70 0.09 -10.63 3.22
N LEU A 71 1.21 -10.17 3.81
CA LEU A 71 2.26 -9.46 3.08
C LEU A 71 3.01 -10.39 2.11
N ASP A 72 3.24 -11.66 2.50
CA ASP A 72 3.78 -12.70 1.61
C ASP A 72 2.89 -12.88 0.37
N TYR A 73 1.56 -12.92 0.55
CA TYR A 73 0.61 -12.98 -0.57
C TYR A 73 0.76 -11.78 -1.52
N PHE A 74 0.85 -10.56 -0.99
CA PHE A 74 1.08 -9.37 -1.83
C PHE A 74 2.40 -9.42 -2.59
N ALA A 75 3.44 -10.01 -1.99
CA ALA A 75 4.70 -10.24 -2.68
C ALA A 75 4.55 -11.28 -3.81
N ASP A 76 3.83 -12.37 -3.57
CA ASP A 76 3.61 -13.45 -4.54
C ASP A 76 2.83 -12.96 -5.79
N VAL A 77 1.79 -12.15 -5.59
CA VAL A 77 1.01 -11.55 -6.69
C VAL A 77 1.69 -10.33 -7.34
N GLY A 78 2.91 -9.98 -6.90
CA GLY A 78 3.71 -8.91 -7.50
C GLY A 78 3.29 -7.48 -7.09
N LEU A 79 2.58 -7.33 -5.98
CA LEU A 79 2.19 -6.04 -5.40
C LEU A 79 3.16 -5.53 -4.32
N ALA A 80 4.18 -6.31 -3.95
CA ALA A 80 5.28 -5.88 -3.11
C ALA A 80 6.61 -5.90 -3.88
N THR A 81 7.57 -5.09 -3.43
CA THR A 81 8.92 -5.02 -4.01
C THR A 81 9.93 -5.07 -2.87
N ASP A 82 11.09 -5.72 -3.11
CA ASP A 82 12.10 -5.96 -2.06
C ASP A 82 12.66 -4.66 -1.45
N HIS A 83 12.60 -3.56 -2.19
CA HIS A 83 13.25 -2.30 -1.80
C HIS A 83 12.30 -1.10 -1.73
N GLY A 84 11.01 -1.24 -2.07
CA GLY A 84 10.00 -0.18 -2.02
C GLY A 84 10.20 0.98 -3.00
N GLN A 85 11.40 1.15 -3.57
CA GLN A 85 11.75 2.22 -4.51
C GLN A 85 11.15 2.01 -5.91
N GLU A 86 10.83 0.76 -6.24
CA GLU A 86 10.24 0.40 -7.54
C GLU A 86 8.77 0.84 -7.62
N LEU A 87 8.06 0.85 -6.50
CA LEU A 87 6.65 1.27 -6.38
C LEU A 87 6.43 2.79 -6.50
N GLY A 88 7.44 3.60 -6.18
CA GLY A 88 7.36 5.07 -6.19
C GLY A 88 8.05 5.77 -7.38
N GLY A 89 8.74 5.01 -8.23
CA GLY A 89 9.39 5.51 -9.44
C GLY A 89 8.64 5.09 -10.70
N ALA A 90 9.07 5.59 -11.86
CA ALA A 90 8.66 5.10 -13.19
C ALA A 90 9.05 3.62 -13.47
N ALA A 91 9.22 2.82 -12.41
CA ALA A 91 9.84 1.51 -12.36
C ALA A 91 8.90 0.40 -11.87
N VAL A 92 7.62 0.68 -11.57
CA VAL A 92 6.60 -0.34 -11.81
C VAL A 92 6.28 -0.21 -13.29
N PRO A 93 6.71 -1.16 -14.15
CA PRO A 93 5.95 -1.37 -15.36
C PRO A 93 4.60 -1.87 -14.85
N LEU A 94 3.68 -0.93 -14.60
CA LEU A 94 2.28 -1.21 -14.87
C LEU A 94 2.34 -1.69 -16.31
N GLY A 95 2.40 -3.01 -16.50
CA GLY A 95 2.00 -3.60 -17.76
C GLY A 95 0.66 -2.97 -18.12
N ASN A 96 0.27 -3.00 -19.38
CA ASN A 96 -0.92 -2.26 -19.84
C ASN A 96 -2.25 -2.66 -19.12
N ALA A 97 -2.23 -3.57 -18.14
CA ALA A 97 -3.30 -3.88 -17.21
C ALA A 97 -2.86 -3.68 -15.73
N PRO A 98 -3.73 -3.11 -14.88
CA PRO A 98 -3.51 -3.05 -13.43
C PRO A 98 -3.46 -4.46 -12.82
N VAL A 99 -2.53 -4.69 -11.90
CA VAL A 99 -2.51 -5.91 -11.08
C VAL A 99 -3.52 -5.74 -9.96
N VAL A 100 -4.48 -6.65 -9.85
CA VAL A 100 -5.55 -6.62 -8.84
C VAL A 100 -5.44 -7.86 -7.99
N ALA A 101 -5.25 -7.68 -6.68
CA ALA A 101 -5.32 -8.76 -5.70
C ALA A 101 -6.77 -8.98 -5.28
N SER A 102 -7.23 -10.23 -5.34
CA SER A 102 -8.53 -10.62 -4.78
C SER A 102 -8.45 -10.73 -3.26
N THR A 103 -9.44 -10.15 -2.57
CA THR A 103 -9.60 -10.30 -1.11
C THR A 103 -9.92 -11.75 -0.73
N GLU A 104 -10.69 -12.47 -1.54
CA GLU A 104 -11.04 -13.86 -1.25
C GLU A 104 -9.81 -14.76 -1.38
N GLU A 105 -9.02 -14.55 -2.43
CA GLU A 105 -7.78 -15.30 -2.66
C GLU A 105 -6.74 -15.01 -1.56
N SER A 106 -6.66 -13.77 -1.08
CA SER A 106 -5.75 -13.41 0.01
C SER A 106 -6.14 -14.09 1.33
N ILE A 107 -7.44 -14.19 1.63
CA ILE A 107 -7.94 -14.92 2.80
C ILE A 107 -7.61 -16.41 2.67
N ASP A 108 -7.93 -17.02 1.53
CA ASP A 108 -7.67 -18.45 1.28
C ASP A 108 -6.18 -18.79 1.36
N PHE A 109 -5.32 -17.90 0.86
CA PHE A 109 -3.86 -18.04 0.97
C PHE A 109 -3.41 -18.08 2.44
N VAL A 110 -3.85 -17.11 3.25
CA VAL A 110 -3.47 -17.02 4.67
C VAL A 110 -4.02 -18.20 5.48
N VAL A 111 -5.25 -18.64 5.21
CA VAL A 111 -5.84 -19.83 5.84
C VAL A 111 -5.06 -21.09 5.46
N SER A 112 -4.71 -21.25 4.19
CA SER A 112 -3.91 -22.38 3.71
C SER A 112 -2.54 -22.43 4.41
N ARG A 113 -1.90 -21.27 4.54
CA ARG A 113 -0.61 -21.14 5.24
C ARG A 113 -0.72 -21.50 6.73
N ALA A 114 -1.80 -21.07 7.39
CA ALA A 114 -2.06 -21.42 8.79
C ALA A 114 -2.21 -22.94 8.98
N LEU A 115 -2.86 -23.62 8.04
CA LEU A 115 -3.02 -25.08 8.05
C LEU A 115 -1.68 -25.79 7.82
N ASP A 116 -0.87 -25.31 6.88
CA ASP A 116 0.43 -25.89 6.55
C ASP A 116 1.42 -25.80 7.72
N GLU A 117 1.37 -24.71 8.49
CA GLU A 117 2.19 -24.53 9.70
C GLU A 117 1.61 -25.24 10.94
N GLY A 118 0.47 -25.91 10.82
CA GLY A 118 -0.18 -26.62 11.93
C GLY A 118 -0.73 -25.69 13.01
N SER A 119 -1.12 -24.47 12.63
CA SER A 119 -1.67 -23.47 13.54
C SER A 119 -3.09 -23.83 13.98
N GLU A 120 -3.46 -23.45 15.21
CA GLU A 120 -4.83 -23.58 15.74
C GLU A 120 -5.75 -22.44 15.29
N LEU A 121 -5.27 -21.56 14.41
CA LEU A 121 -6.03 -20.42 13.91
C LEU A 121 -7.22 -20.84 13.06
N THR A 122 -8.38 -20.28 13.38
CA THR A 122 -9.61 -20.50 12.62
C THR A 122 -9.73 -19.50 11.46
N ALA A 123 -10.44 -19.89 10.40
CA ALA A 123 -10.72 -18.99 9.28
C ALA A 123 -11.44 -17.70 9.72
N LEU A 124 -12.32 -17.78 10.73
CA LEU A 124 -12.99 -16.60 11.28
C LEU A 124 -12.00 -15.62 11.92
N GLN A 125 -11.04 -16.13 12.72
CA GLN A 125 -10.00 -15.30 13.33
C GLN A 125 -9.16 -14.61 12.26
N VAL A 126 -8.77 -15.33 11.19
CA VAL A 126 -8.05 -14.76 10.05
C VAL A 126 -8.84 -13.63 9.40
N VAL A 127 -10.10 -13.87 9.02
CA VAL A 127 -10.94 -12.85 8.36
C VAL A 127 -11.09 -11.60 9.21
N VAL A 128 -11.36 -11.74 10.52
CA VAL A 128 -11.54 -10.60 11.41
C VAL A 128 -10.25 -9.79 11.59
N VAL A 129 -9.10 -10.47 11.68
CA VAL A 129 -7.79 -9.80 11.76
C VAL A 129 -7.48 -9.06 10.46
N LEU A 130 -7.70 -9.70 9.30
CA LEU A 130 -7.46 -9.09 8.00
C LEU A 130 -8.39 -7.89 7.73
N ASP A 131 -9.65 -7.95 8.17
CA ASP A 131 -10.60 -6.83 8.09
C ASP A 131 -10.08 -5.63 8.89
N LYS A 132 -9.62 -5.85 10.13
CA LYS A 132 -9.02 -4.80 10.96
C LYS A 132 -7.69 -4.28 10.40
N GLN A 133 -6.90 -5.14 9.77
CA GLN A 133 -5.69 -4.73 9.07
C GLN A 133 -6.01 -3.76 7.92
N MET A 134 -7.08 -4.02 7.15
CA MET A 134 -7.49 -3.11 6.06
C MET A 134 -7.96 -1.76 6.59
N GLU A 135 -8.69 -1.74 7.72
CA GLU A 135 -9.06 -0.49 8.40
C GLU A 135 -7.81 0.30 8.82
N TYR A 136 -6.83 -0.36 9.44
CA TYR A 136 -5.59 0.29 9.86
C TYR A 136 -4.83 0.90 8.67
N TRP A 137 -4.70 0.15 7.57
CA TRP A 137 -4.03 0.62 6.36
C TRP A 137 -4.73 1.82 5.72
N GLN A 138 -6.05 1.88 5.78
CA GLN A 138 -6.80 3.07 5.36
C GLN A 138 -6.54 4.26 6.29
N GLU A 139 -6.51 4.04 7.61
CA GLU A 139 -6.28 5.10 8.61
C GLU A 139 -4.90 5.76 8.43
N ILE A 140 -3.86 4.97 8.18
CA ILE A 140 -2.51 5.49 7.91
C ILE A 140 -2.33 5.98 6.46
N GLY A 141 -3.36 5.86 5.62
CA GLY A 141 -3.33 6.25 4.21
C GLY A 141 -2.41 5.38 3.34
N ALA A 142 -2.10 4.16 3.77
CA ALA A 142 -1.31 3.21 3.00
C ALA A 142 -2.08 2.65 1.79
N ILE A 143 -3.41 2.55 1.89
CA ILE A 143 -4.28 2.13 0.78
C ILE A 143 -5.37 3.16 0.51
N GLY A 144 -5.72 3.29 -0.77
CA GLY A 144 -6.82 4.14 -1.24
C GLY A 144 -8.17 3.41 -1.25
N PRO A 145 -9.20 4.03 -1.87
CA PRO A 145 -10.49 3.38 -2.11
C PRO A 145 -10.32 2.06 -2.88
N ARG A 146 -11.25 1.12 -2.70
CA ARG A 146 -11.27 -0.13 -3.47
C ARG A 146 -11.26 0.15 -4.96
N ALA A 147 -10.41 -0.58 -5.69
CA ALA A 147 -10.41 -0.56 -7.14
C ALA A 147 -11.73 -1.11 -7.69
N ASP A 148 -12.17 -0.52 -8.81
CA ASP A 148 -13.31 -1.04 -9.56
C ASP A 148 -12.83 -2.21 -10.42
N PRO A 149 -13.34 -3.45 -10.20
CA PRO A 149 -12.90 -4.62 -10.95
C PRO A 149 -13.28 -4.57 -12.44
N ASP A 150 -14.20 -3.69 -12.84
CA ASP A 150 -14.71 -3.57 -14.22
C ASP A 150 -14.13 -2.35 -14.99
N ALA A 151 -13.17 -1.63 -14.41
CA ALA A 151 -12.59 -0.38 -14.97
C ALA A 151 -11.46 -0.58 -16.00
#